data_AF-A0A9R1ALI5-F1
#
_entry.id   AF-A0A9R1ALI5-F1
#
_cell.length_a   1.000
_cell.length_b   1.000
_cell.length_c   1.000
_cell.angle_alpha   90.00
_cell.angle_beta   90.00
_cell.angle_gamma   90.00
#
_symmetry.space_group_name_H-M   'P 1'
#
loop_
_entity.id
_entity.type
_entity.pdbx_description
1 polymer ?
#
loop_
_entity_poly.entity_id
_entity_poly.type
_entity_poly.pdbx_seq_one_letter_code
_entity_poly.pdbx_strand_id
1 'polypeptide(L)'
;MGKHSAETGTSMLLHGDLDIQIVEAKCLPNMDLMTERIRKCFTGYGACRSNCGNSNPKPDVRKIITSDPYVSVCLSGATVAQTRVINNSENPKWDEHFYVQVAHSVSRLEFHVKDDDVFGAELIGVASVPVEQITEGDVVSGWFPISGHYNSPKISPELNLSIQYKPFDQNPLYKDGVGAGGTENIGVPNAYFPLRKGGRVSLYQDAHVPDDFRPNIEIEGGRTYEQNKCWEDICHAIVEAHHLIYLIGWSLYHPINLLRESTKPLPNGVPRTIGEILKSKVQEGVRVIVLLWDDKTSHDKFLLKTDGLMHTHDEEARKFFRHSGVHCVLAPRYASNKMSIFKQQVVGTLFTHHQKCVIVDTQATGNNRKITAFLGGLDLCDGRYDTPEHRLFKDLTTVFKDDFHNPTFPVIL
;
A
#
# COMPACT_ATOMS: atom_id res chain seq x y z
N MET A 1 -28.97 -16.43 6.33
CA MET A 1 -28.62 -17.78 5.84
C MET A 1 -29.29 -17.98 4.49
N GLY A 2 -28.63 -17.54 3.42
CA GLY A 2 -29.11 -17.72 2.04
C GLY A 2 -28.60 -19.04 1.48
N LYS A 3 -29.47 -19.79 0.82
CA LYS A 3 -29.13 -21.05 0.15
C LYS A 3 -28.15 -20.73 -0.99
N HIS A 4 -26.88 -21.07 -0.82
CA HIS A 4 -25.95 -21.20 -1.93
C HIS A 4 -26.48 -22.30 -2.85
N SER A 5 -26.70 -21.96 -4.12
CA SER A 5 -26.91 -22.95 -5.19
C SER A 5 -25.75 -23.93 -5.15
N ALA A 6 -26.06 -25.23 -5.11
CA ALA A 6 -25.06 -26.29 -5.14
C ALA A 6 -24.09 -26.07 -6.32
N GLU A 7 -22.79 -26.02 -6.03
CA GLU A 7 -21.72 -25.91 -7.02
C GLU A 7 -21.66 -27.21 -7.84
N THR A 8 -22.42 -27.24 -8.93
CA THR A 8 -22.28 -28.28 -9.94
C THR A 8 -21.18 -27.84 -10.91
N GLY A 9 -19.93 -28.13 -10.55
CA GLY A 9 -18.76 -27.88 -11.40
C GLY A 9 -17.52 -28.51 -10.75
N THR A 10 -16.62 -29.05 -11.54
CA THR A 10 -15.37 -29.60 -11.03
C THR A 10 -14.50 -28.44 -10.58
N SER A 11 -14.18 -28.34 -9.29
CA SER A 11 -13.27 -27.31 -8.80
C SER A 11 -11.83 -27.64 -9.24
N MET A 12 -11.15 -26.66 -9.83
CA MET A 12 -9.75 -26.77 -10.26
C MET A 12 -8.90 -25.68 -9.61
N LEU A 13 -7.65 -26.03 -9.30
CA LEU A 13 -6.67 -25.05 -8.83
C LEU A 13 -6.13 -24.26 -10.02
N LEU A 14 -6.48 -22.98 -10.10
CA LEU A 14 -5.81 -22.02 -10.97
C LEU A 14 -4.60 -21.46 -10.25
N HIS A 15 -3.43 -22.03 -10.56
CA HIS A 15 -2.14 -21.56 -10.08
C HIS A 15 -1.28 -21.12 -11.28
N GLY A 16 -1.16 -19.82 -11.46
CA GLY A 16 -0.50 -19.22 -12.62
C GLY A 16 -0.94 -17.78 -12.83
N ASP A 17 -1.02 -17.37 -14.10
CA ASP A 17 -1.38 -16.02 -14.49
C ASP A 17 -2.66 -16.00 -15.32
N LEU A 18 -3.56 -15.05 -15.03
CA LEU A 18 -4.71 -14.74 -15.86
C LEU A 18 -4.46 -13.41 -16.60
N ASP A 19 -4.49 -13.47 -17.92
CA ASP A 19 -4.59 -12.32 -18.80
C ASP A 19 -6.08 -12.09 -19.10
N ILE A 20 -6.61 -10.94 -18.69
CA ILE A 20 -8.04 -10.62 -18.75
C ILE A 20 -8.22 -9.26 -19.43
N GLN A 21 -8.96 -9.23 -20.52
CA GLN A 21 -9.42 -8.00 -21.15
C GLN A 21 -10.93 -7.87 -20.98
N ILE A 22 -11.36 -6.74 -20.40
CA ILE A 22 -12.77 -6.37 -20.26
C ILE A 22 -13.03 -5.23 -21.23
N VAL A 23 -13.74 -5.52 -22.33
CA VAL A 23 -13.90 -4.60 -23.45
C VAL A 23 -15.10 -3.69 -23.21
N GLU A 24 -16.30 -4.25 -23.21
CA GLU A 24 -17.56 -3.50 -23.14
C GLU A 24 -18.71 -4.38 -22.67
N ALA A 25 -19.79 -3.76 -22.18
CA ALA A 25 -21.07 -4.42 -21.97
C ALA A 25 -22.14 -3.72 -22.81
N LYS A 26 -23.23 -4.43 -23.09
CA LYS A 26 -24.39 -3.86 -23.77
C LYS A 26 -25.69 -4.24 -23.07
N CYS A 27 -26.67 -3.37 -23.24
CA CYS A 27 -28.04 -3.58 -22.78
C CYS A 27 -28.15 -3.78 -21.25
N LEU A 28 -27.31 -3.11 -20.47
CA LEU A 28 -27.44 -3.10 -19.01
C LEU A 28 -28.75 -2.41 -18.59
N PRO A 29 -29.42 -2.91 -17.53
CA PRO A 29 -30.60 -2.23 -16.99
C PRO A 29 -30.19 -0.91 -16.32
N ASN A 30 -31.07 0.08 -16.38
CA ASN A 30 -30.95 1.30 -15.60
C ASN A 30 -31.36 1.03 -14.13
N MET A 31 -30.38 1.00 -13.23
CA MET A 31 -30.61 0.77 -11.79
C MET A 31 -30.95 2.05 -11.02
N ASP A 32 -30.50 3.22 -11.48
CA ASP A 32 -30.85 4.51 -10.86
C ASP A 32 -32.36 4.75 -10.75
N LEU A 33 -33.13 4.31 -11.76
CA LEU A 33 -34.60 4.38 -11.74
C LEU A 33 -35.24 3.49 -10.67
N MET A 34 -34.59 2.38 -10.29
CA MET A 34 -35.03 1.48 -9.22
C MET A 34 -34.71 2.07 -7.85
N THR A 35 -33.50 2.60 -7.66
CA THR A 35 -33.07 3.30 -6.44
C THR A 35 -33.97 4.52 -6.17
N GLU A 36 -34.31 5.31 -7.18
CA GLU A 36 -35.26 6.44 -7.06
C GLU A 36 -36.69 6.00 -6.71
N ARG A 37 -37.16 4.84 -7.19
CA ARG A 37 -38.49 4.29 -6.81
C ARG A 37 -38.51 3.84 -5.35
N ILE A 38 -37.46 3.17 -4.90
CA ILE A 38 -37.29 2.75 -3.50
C ILE A 38 -37.20 3.98 -2.59
N ARG A 39 -36.41 5.00 -2.98
CA ARG A 39 -36.32 6.30 -2.29
C ARG A 39 -37.69 6.94 -2.08
N LYS A 40 -38.56 6.96 -3.10
CA LYS A 40 -39.92 7.53 -3.01
C LYS A 40 -40.83 6.77 -2.03
N CYS A 41 -40.65 5.45 -1.89
CA CYS A 41 -41.38 4.64 -0.93
C CYS A 41 -40.95 4.91 0.53
N PHE A 42 -39.65 5.15 0.78
CA PHE A 42 -39.14 5.45 2.12
C PHE A 42 -39.37 6.90 2.56
N THR A 43 -39.47 7.85 1.63
CA THR A 43 -39.88 9.24 1.95
C THR A 43 -41.40 9.40 2.13
N GLY A 44 -42.19 8.34 1.88
CA GLY A 44 -43.67 8.38 1.95
C GLY A 44 -44.26 8.26 3.36
N TYR A 45 -43.46 7.95 4.38
CA TYR A 45 -43.90 7.85 5.78
C TYR A 45 -42.95 8.66 6.68
N GLY A 46 -43.10 9.98 6.66
CA GLY A 46 -42.47 10.83 7.67
C GLY A 46 -42.23 12.27 7.23
N ALA A 47 -43.16 13.14 7.63
CA ALA A 47 -42.99 14.55 8.01
C ALA A 47 -43.95 15.51 7.29
N CYS A 48 -44.91 15.98 8.08
CA CYS A 48 -45.76 17.12 7.79
C CYS A 48 -44.95 18.41 7.61
N ARG A 49 -45.27 19.14 6.53
CA ARG A 49 -45.28 20.60 6.36
C ARG A 49 -44.19 21.44 7.03
N SER A 50 -43.37 22.08 6.20
CA SER A 50 -43.20 23.54 6.27
C SER A 50 -43.06 24.12 4.86
N ASN A 51 -43.95 25.08 4.56
CA ASN A 51 -43.95 25.89 3.35
C ASN A 51 -42.77 26.88 3.43
N CYS A 52 -42.05 27.09 2.31
CA CYS A 52 -41.59 28.39 1.82
C CYS A 52 -40.64 28.21 0.63
N GLY A 53 -40.96 28.83 -0.51
CA GLY A 53 -40.00 29.05 -1.61
C GLY A 53 -40.55 28.76 -3.00
N ASN A 54 -41.34 29.67 -3.55
CA ASN A 54 -41.65 29.72 -4.98
C ASN A 54 -40.35 29.88 -5.78
N SER A 55 -39.93 28.85 -6.49
CA SER A 55 -39.03 28.97 -7.63
C SER A 55 -39.59 28.15 -8.78
N ASN A 56 -39.84 28.84 -9.90
CA ASN A 56 -40.32 28.23 -11.14
C ASN A 56 -39.35 27.12 -11.58
N PRO A 57 -39.80 25.88 -11.81
CA PRO A 57 -38.95 24.88 -12.43
C PRO A 57 -38.82 25.23 -13.90
N LYS A 58 -37.65 25.73 -14.31
CA LYS A 58 -37.24 25.64 -15.71
C LYS A 58 -37.20 24.13 -16.06
N PRO A 59 -37.68 23.71 -17.23
CA PRO A 59 -37.56 22.32 -17.64
C PRO A 59 -36.08 22.09 -17.95
N ASP A 60 -35.35 21.57 -16.95
CA ASP A 60 -34.00 21.10 -17.18
C ASP A 60 -34.09 19.95 -18.19
N VAL A 61 -33.29 20.05 -19.24
CA VAL A 61 -33.16 19.03 -20.28
C VAL A 61 -32.89 17.73 -19.55
N ARG A 62 -33.81 16.75 -19.65
CA ARG A 62 -33.75 15.47 -18.95
C ARG A 62 -32.35 14.87 -19.10
N LYS A 63 -31.48 15.11 -18.12
CA LYS A 63 -30.27 14.31 -17.92
C LYS A 63 -30.82 12.94 -17.55
N ILE A 64 -30.80 12.03 -18.50
CA ILE A 64 -31.16 10.63 -18.25
C ILE A 64 -30.07 10.13 -17.32
N ILE A 65 -30.36 10.13 -16.03
CA ILE A 65 -29.53 9.49 -15.02
C ILE A 65 -29.74 7.99 -15.22
N THR A 66 -28.66 7.29 -15.49
CA THR A 66 -28.61 5.85 -15.71
C THR A 66 -27.34 5.32 -15.08
N SER A 67 -27.26 4.01 -14.95
CA SER A 67 -26.21 3.33 -14.18
C SER A 67 -24.79 3.82 -14.52
N ASP A 68 -23.96 3.83 -13.49
CA ASP A 68 -22.53 4.08 -13.46
C ASP A 68 -21.78 2.72 -13.33
N PRO A 69 -21.74 1.88 -14.39
CA PRO A 69 -21.27 0.50 -14.25
C PRO A 69 -19.75 0.34 -14.16
N TYR A 70 -19.35 -0.69 -13.43
CA TYR A 70 -18.01 -1.26 -13.41
C TYR A 70 -18.06 -2.79 -13.25
N VAL A 71 -16.93 -3.46 -13.49
CA VAL A 71 -16.81 -4.92 -13.36
C VAL A 71 -15.81 -5.27 -12.29
N SER A 72 -16.18 -6.19 -11.39
CA SER A 72 -15.26 -6.89 -10.48
C SER A 72 -15.03 -8.31 -10.97
N VAL A 73 -13.77 -8.71 -11.13
CA VAL A 73 -13.38 -10.10 -11.40
C VAL A 73 -13.22 -10.81 -10.05
N CYS A 74 -13.96 -11.89 -9.84
CA CYS A 74 -14.03 -12.62 -8.60
C CYS A 74 -13.64 -14.10 -8.78
N LEU A 75 -12.75 -14.59 -7.92
CA LEU A 75 -12.32 -15.99 -7.82
C LEU A 75 -12.56 -16.48 -6.40
N SER A 76 -13.39 -17.51 -6.21
CA SER A 76 -13.70 -18.08 -4.88
C SER A 76 -14.15 -17.02 -3.85
N GLY A 77 -14.87 -15.99 -4.30
CA GLY A 77 -15.31 -14.87 -3.46
C GLY A 77 -14.28 -13.75 -3.24
N ALA A 78 -13.03 -13.91 -3.69
CA ALA A 78 -12.01 -12.87 -3.66
C ALA A 78 -12.07 -12.01 -4.95
N THR A 79 -12.16 -10.69 -4.81
CA THR A 79 -12.02 -9.77 -5.95
C THR A 79 -10.55 -9.61 -6.30
N VAL A 80 -10.18 -10.00 -7.52
CA VAL A 80 -8.78 -10.01 -7.99
C VAL A 80 -8.46 -8.90 -8.98
N ALA A 81 -9.48 -8.32 -9.62
CA ALA A 81 -9.37 -7.16 -10.50
C ALA A 81 -10.67 -6.35 -10.51
N GLN A 82 -10.57 -5.06 -10.84
CA GLN A 82 -11.73 -4.17 -10.93
C GLN A 82 -11.47 -3.08 -11.98
N THR A 83 -12.45 -2.84 -12.86
CA THR A 83 -12.38 -1.75 -13.83
C THR A 83 -12.64 -0.39 -13.20
N ARG A 84 -12.38 0.69 -13.93
CA ARG A 84 -12.94 2.00 -13.61
C ARG A 84 -14.47 1.98 -13.75
N VAL A 85 -15.09 2.93 -13.08
CA VAL A 85 -16.51 3.27 -13.22
C VAL A 85 -16.69 4.11 -14.48
N ILE A 86 -17.68 3.76 -15.31
CA ILE A 86 -18.11 4.57 -16.45
C ILE A 86 -19.46 5.17 -16.10
N ASN A 87 -19.53 6.49 -16.08
CA ASN A 87 -20.74 7.14 -15.62
C ASN A 87 -21.85 7.14 -16.70
N ASN A 88 -23.08 6.90 -16.29
CA ASN A 88 -24.31 7.13 -17.04
C ASN A 88 -24.32 6.42 -18.39
N SER A 89 -24.05 5.11 -18.36
CA SER A 89 -23.99 4.29 -19.57
C SER A 89 -24.57 2.89 -19.38
N GLU A 90 -25.60 2.56 -20.16
CA GLU A 90 -26.13 1.18 -20.28
C GLU A 90 -25.32 0.31 -21.25
N ASN A 91 -24.38 0.91 -21.99
CA ASN A 91 -23.48 0.24 -22.93
C ASN A 91 -22.02 0.70 -22.69
N PRO A 92 -21.46 0.46 -21.50
CA PRO A 92 -20.14 0.94 -21.11
C PRO A 92 -19.02 0.26 -21.91
N LYS A 93 -17.98 1.02 -22.25
CA LYS A 93 -16.76 0.53 -22.90
C LYS A 93 -15.54 0.86 -22.05
N TRP A 94 -15.02 -0.15 -21.34
CA TRP A 94 -13.90 0.01 -20.41
C TRP A 94 -12.55 -0.04 -21.13
N ASP A 95 -12.39 -0.99 -22.05
CA ASP A 95 -11.11 -1.32 -22.70
C ASP A 95 -9.96 -1.48 -21.69
N GLU A 96 -10.20 -2.23 -20.62
CA GLU A 96 -9.22 -2.44 -19.55
C GLU A 96 -8.61 -3.83 -19.60
N HIS A 97 -7.31 -3.88 -19.37
CA HIS A 97 -6.48 -5.08 -19.41
C HIS A 97 -5.85 -5.33 -18.05
N PHE A 98 -5.99 -6.56 -17.55
CA PHE A 98 -5.48 -6.99 -16.26
C PHE A 98 -4.59 -8.22 -16.45
N TYR A 99 -3.45 -8.20 -15.76
CA TYR A 99 -2.58 -9.36 -15.62
C TYR A 99 -2.54 -9.74 -14.14
N VAL A 100 -3.15 -10.86 -13.79
CA VAL A 100 -3.43 -11.24 -12.39
C VAL A 100 -2.74 -12.56 -12.06
N GLN A 101 -1.87 -12.58 -11.05
CA GLN A 101 -1.37 -13.83 -10.49
C GLN A 101 -2.46 -14.49 -9.64
N VAL A 102 -2.72 -15.77 -9.87
CA VAL A 102 -3.79 -16.52 -9.20
C VAL A 102 -3.26 -17.80 -8.57
N ALA A 103 -3.83 -18.15 -7.42
CA ALA A 103 -3.61 -19.41 -6.70
C ALA A 103 -4.92 -19.84 -6.01
N HIS A 104 -6.01 -19.92 -6.79
CA HIS A 104 -7.38 -20.09 -6.28
C HIS A 104 -8.00 -21.40 -6.77
N SER A 105 -8.72 -22.11 -5.89
CA SER A 105 -9.55 -23.25 -6.27
C SER A 105 -10.94 -22.78 -6.68
N VAL A 106 -11.23 -22.83 -7.99
CA VAL A 106 -12.47 -22.30 -8.58
C VAL A 106 -13.13 -23.32 -9.50
N SER A 107 -14.46 -23.26 -9.60
CA SER A 107 -15.23 -23.94 -10.66
C SER A 107 -15.53 -23.01 -11.85
N ARG A 108 -15.44 -21.69 -11.64
CA ARG A 108 -15.74 -20.66 -12.64
C ARG A 108 -15.06 -19.34 -12.28
N LEU A 109 -14.80 -18.53 -13.29
CA LEU A 109 -14.45 -17.12 -13.17
C LEU A 109 -15.75 -16.32 -13.18
N GLU A 110 -15.94 -15.44 -12.20
CA GLU A 110 -17.13 -14.61 -12.11
C GLU A 110 -16.80 -13.14 -12.37
N PHE A 111 -17.56 -12.54 -13.28
CA PHE A 111 -17.46 -11.12 -13.64
C PHE A 111 -18.72 -10.43 -13.12
N HIS A 112 -18.61 -9.81 -11.95
CA HIS A 112 -19.71 -9.12 -11.29
C HIS A 112 -19.83 -7.72 -11.87
N VAL A 113 -20.86 -7.49 -12.68
CA VAL A 113 -21.21 -6.17 -13.19
C VAL A 113 -22.03 -5.45 -12.12
N LYS A 114 -21.56 -4.29 -11.70
CA LYS A 114 -22.12 -3.53 -10.58
C LYS A 114 -22.33 -2.08 -10.97
N ASP A 115 -23.26 -1.43 -10.30
CA ASP A 115 -23.50 0.01 -10.36
C ASP A 115 -22.82 0.70 -9.18
N ASP A 116 -22.14 1.84 -9.40
CA ASP A 116 -21.47 2.61 -8.34
C ASP A 116 -22.32 3.78 -7.85
N ASP A 117 -23.32 3.48 -7.02
CA ASP A 117 -24.19 4.49 -6.42
C ASP A 117 -23.55 5.19 -5.21
N VAL A 118 -23.98 6.44 -4.96
CA VAL A 118 -23.55 7.27 -3.81
C VAL A 118 -23.70 6.55 -2.46
N PHE A 119 -24.67 5.63 -2.35
CA PHE A 119 -24.96 4.88 -1.11
C PHE A 119 -24.31 3.49 -1.05
N GLY A 120 -23.54 3.11 -2.06
CA GLY A 120 -22.82 1.85 -2.15
C GLY A 120 -23.20 1.06 -3.39
N ALA A 121 -22.30 0.18 -3.81
CA ALA A 121 -22.45 -0.52 -5.08
C ALA A 121 -23.59 -1.55 -5.08
N GLU A 122 -24.41 -1.54 -6.13
CA GLU A 122 -25.48 -2.52 -6.38
C GLU A 122 -25.07 -3.53 -7.45
N LEU A 123 -25.47 -4.80 -7.32
CA LEU A 123 -25.14 -5.84 -8.31
C LEU A 123 -26.16 -5.82 -9.46
N ILE A 124 -25.70 -5.57 -10.67
CA ILE A 124 -26.50 -5.67 -11.91
C ILE A 124 -26.65 -7.13 -12.35
N GLY A 125 -25.57 -7.90 -12.26
CA GLY A 125 -25.57 -9.32 -12.58
C GLY A 125 -24.16 -9.89 -12.71
N VAL A 126 -24.07 -11.17 -13.06
CA VAL A 126 -22.83 -11.93 -13.13
C VAL A 126 -22.70 -12.64 -14.48
N ALA A 127 -21.64 -12.36 -15.22
CA ALA A 127 -21.19 -13.22 -16.30
C ALA A 127 -20.19 -14.25 -15.74
N SER A 128 -20.30 -15.51 -16.17
CA SER A 128 -19.49 -16.60 -15.61
C SER A 128 -18.84 -17.42 -16.72
N VAL A 129 -17.56 -17.72 -16.57
CA VAL A 129 -16.79 -18.59 -17.49
C VAL A 129 -16.33 -19.82 -16.72
N PRO A 130 -16.78 -21.03 -17.08
CA PRO A 130 -16.32 -22.27 -16.45
C PRO A 130 -14.80 -22.42 -16.55
N VAL A 131 -14.18 -22.92 -15.48
CA VAL A 131 -12.72 -23.04 -15.41
C VAL A 131 -12.17 -23.95 -16.50
N GLU A 132 -12.93 -24.99 -16.87
CA GLU A 132 -12.55 -25.97 -17.87
C GLU A 132 -12.32 -25.34 -19.25
N GLN A 133 -13.01 -24.23 -19.58
CA GLN A 133 -12.87 -23.55 -20.86
C GLN A 133 -11.54 -22.81 -21.02
N ILE A 134 -10.92 -22.37 -19.91
CA ILE A 134 -9.69 -21.58 -19.95
C ILE A 134 -8.45 -22.42 -19.66
N THR A 135 -8.60 -23.60 -19.06
CA THR A 135 -7.47 -24.47 -18.67
C THR A 135 -6.75 -25.13 -19.85
N GLU A 136 -7.35 -25.11 -21.03
CA GLU A 136 -6.72 -25.61 -22.27
C GLU A 136 -5.61 -24.68 -22.78
N GLY A 137 -5.53 -23.43 -22.28
CA GLY A 137 -4.49 -22.44 -22.58
C GLY A 137 -4.79 -21.53 -23.78
N ASP A 138 -5.81 -21.88 -24.56
CA ASP A 138 -6.31 -21.04 -25.66
C ASP A 138 -7.02 -19.78 -25.13
N VAL A 139 -7.06 -18.75 -25.97
CA VAL A 139 -7.75 -17.51 -25.66
C VAL A 139 -9.27 -17.73 -25.77
N VAL A 140 -9.97 -17.53 -24.66
CA VAL A 140 -11.43 -17.53 -24.60
C VAL A 140 -11.93 -16.10 -24.75
N SER A 141 -12.54 -15.78 -25.89
CA SER A 141 -13.05 -14.44 -26.17
C SER A 141 -14.44 -14.45 -26.78
N GLY A 142 -15.27 -13.47 -26.40
CA GLY A 142 -16.60 -13.29 -26.95
C GLY A 142 -17.56 -12.55 -26.03
N TRP A 143 -18.85 -12.60 -26.39
CA TRP A 143 -19.95 -12.08 -25.60
C TRP A 143 -20.48 -13.15 -24.65
N PHE A 144 -20.54 -12.82 -23.36
CA PHE A 144 -21.01 -13.69 -22.30
C PHE A 144 -22.29 -13.10 -21.69
N PRO A 145 -23.36 -13.89 -21.54
CA PRO A 145 -24.60 -13.42 -20.96
C PRO A 145 -24.39 -13.06 -19.49
N ILE A 146 -24.92 -11.90 -19.08
CA ILE A 146 -24.92 -11.46 -17.70
C ILE A 146 -26.20 -12.02 -17.05
N SER A 147 -26.03 -12.87 -16.04
CA SER A 147 -27.14 -13.45 -15.27
C SER A 147 -27.52 -12.54 -14.11
N GLY A 148 -28.79 -12.15 -14.03
CA GLY A 148 -29.32 -11.28 -12.98
C GLY A 148 -30.84 -11.33 -12.91
N HIS A 149 -31.42 -10.64 -11.93
CA HIS A 149 -32.87 -10.57 -11.75
C HIS A 149 -33.46 -9.45 -12.63
N TYR A 150 -33.72 -9.75 -13.90
CA TYR A 150 -34.28 -8.78 -14.85
C TYR A 150 -35.81 -8.94 -14.98
N ASN A 151 -36.55 -7.84 -14.80
CA ASN A 151 -38.01 -7.82 -14.91
C ASN A 151 -38.53 -7.80 -16.38
N SER A 152 -37.68 -7.98 -17.39
CA SER A 152 -38.07 -7.91 -18.80
C SER A 152 -37.28 -8.87 -19.71
N PRO A 153 -37.95 -9.73 -20.50
CA PRO A 153 -37.30 -10.78 -21.30
C PRO A 153 -36.87 -10.35 -22.71
N LYS A 154 -36.92 -9.05 -23.08
CA LYS A 154 -36.75 -8.64 -24.49
C LYS A 154 -35.31 -8.42 -24.96
N ILE A 155 -34.37 -8.10 -24.05
CA ILE A 155 -32.96 -7.91 -24.39
C ILE A 155 -32.13 -8.37 -23.20
N SER A 156 -31.25 -9.36 -23.40
CA SER A 156 -30.37 -9.88 -22.37
C SER A 156 -29.07 -9.07 -22.30
N PRO A 157 -28.65 -8.61 -21.12
CA PRO A 157 -27.37 -7.93 -20.96
C PRO A 157 -26.22 -8.92 -21.24
N GLU A 158 -25.19 -8.44 -21.94
CA GLU A 158 -24.01 -9.25 -22.30
C GLU A 158 -22.72 -8.47 -22.03
N LEU A 159 -21.66 -9.19 -21.67
CA LEU A 159 -20.31 -8.67 -21.41
C LEU A 159 -19.34 -9.23 -22.45
N ASN A 160 -18.62 -8.35 -23.15
CA ASN A 160 -17.56 -8.71 -24.08
C ASN A 160 -16.21 -8.75 -23.35
N LEU A 161 -15.57 -9.92 -23.35
CA LEU A 161 -14.31 -10.15 -22.65
C LEU A 161 -13.39 -11.10 -23.41
N SER A 162 -12.11 -11.10 -23.04
CA SER A 162 -11.10 -12.06 -23.46
C SER A 162 -10.33 -12.54 -22.23
N ILE A 163 -10.11 -13.85 -22.12
CA ILE A 163 -9.37 -14.47 -21.02
C ILE A 163 -8.36 -15.45 -21.60
N GLN A 164 -7.15 -15.40 -21.09
CA GLN A 164 -6.17 -16.45 -21.29
C GLN A 164 -5.56 -16.85 -19.94
N TYR A 165 -5.51 -18.14 -19.67
CA TYR A 165 -4.83 -18.68 -18.50
C TYR A 165 -3.49 -19.28 -18.89
N LYS A 166 -2.46 -18.91 -18.15
CA LYS A 166 -1.12 -19.49 -18.27
C LYS A 166 -0.75 -20.18 -16.96
N PRO A 167 -0.68 -21.52 -16.93
CA PRO A 167 -0.20 -22.27 -15.77
C PRO A 167 1.19 -21.83 -15.31
N PHE A 168 1.43 -21.87 -14.00
CA PHE A 168 2.71 -21.40 -13.43
C PHE A 168 3.93 -22.14 -14.00
N ASP A 169 3.81 -23.44 -14.27
CA ASP A 169 4.85 -24.29 -14.83
C ASP A 169 5.12 -24.03 -16.32
N GLN A 170 4.29 -23.24 -16.99
CA GLN A 170 4.47 -22.81 -18.37
C GLN A 170 5.03 -21.38 -18.48
N ASN A 171 5.08 -20.62 -17.37
CA ASN A 171 5.68 -19.28 -17.38
C ASN A 171 7.20 -19.37 -17.13
N PRO A 172 8.04 -18.97 -18.12
CA PRO A 172 9.51 -18.97 -17.94
C PRO A 172 9.98 -18.15 -16.74
N LEU A 173 9.23 -17.12 -16.32
CA LEU A 173 9.55 -16.31 -15.15
C LEU A 173 9.61 -17.14 -13.85
N TYR A 174 8.86 -18.25 -13.79
CA TYR A 174 8.77 -19.09 -12.59
C TYR A 174 9.71 -20.31 -12.61
N LYS A 175 10.33 -20.63 -13.76
CA LYS A 175 11.16 -21.84 -13.90
C LYS A 175 12.54 -21.71 -13.30
N ASP A 176 13.24 -20.64 -13.67
CA ASP A 176 14.68 -20.55 -13.42
C ASP A 176 15.03 -19.43 -12.41
N GLY A 177 14.01 -18.73 -11.90
CA GLY A 177 14.18 -17.59 -10.99
C GLY A 177 14.58 -16.30 -11.70
N VAL A 178 14.64 -15.20 -10.93
CA VAL A 178 14.97 -13.88 -11.48
C VAL A 178 16.40 -13.89 -12.04
N GLY A 179 16.50 -13.78 -13.36
CA GLY A 179 17.77 -13.57 -14.06
C GLY A 179 18.47 -14.82 -14.61
N ALA A 180 17.78 -15.96 -14.66
CA ALA A 180 18.33 -17.19 -15.22
C ALA A 180 17.95 -17.43 -16.71
N GLY A 181 17.05 -16.62 -17.27
CA GLY A 181 16.68 -16.66 -18.69
C GLY A 181 17.52 -15.72 -19.57
N GLY A 182 18.79 -16.06 -19.83
CA GLY A 182 19.60 -15.40 -20.87
C GLY A 182 19.80 -13.87 -20.71
N THR A 183 20.38 -13.24 -21.74
CA THR A 183 21.07 -11.93 -21.70
C THR A 183 20.23 -10.70 -21.31
N GLU A 184 18.92 -10.84 -21.11
CA GLU A 184 18.02 -9.74 -20.77
C GLU A 184 17.34 -9.97 -19.42
N ASN A 185 18.12 -9.83 -18.34
CA ASN A 185 17.57 -9.70 -16.98
C ASN A 185 16.67 -8.46 -16.91
N ILE A 186 15.37 -8.63 -17.15
CA ILE A 186 14.36 -7.55 -17.20
C ILE A 186 13.79 -7.18 -15.81
N GLY A 187 14.05 -7.97 -14.77
CA GLY A 187 13.48 -7.79 -13.43
C GLY A 187 12.01 -8.23 -13.34
N VAL A 188 11.30 -7.77 -12.31
CA VAL A 188 9.87 -8.04 -12.16
C VAL A 188 9.09 -7.21 -13.19
N PRO A 189 8.30 -7.83 -14.09
CA PRO A 189 7.52 -7.10 -15.09
C PRO A 189 6.42 -6.27 -14.44
N ASN A 190 5.93 -5.25 -15.15
CA ASN A 190 4.83 -4.37 -14.71
C ASN A 190 5.07 -3.63 -13.37
N ALA A 191 6.32 -3.58 -12.89
CA ALA A 191 6.68 -2.76 -11.74
C ALA A 191 6.86 -1.29 -12.16
N TYR A 192 6.43 -0.35 -11.30
CA TYR A 192 6.58 1.08 -11.55
C TYR A 192 8.05 1.50 -11.74
N PHE A 193 8.96 0.90 -10.96
CA PHE A 193 10.39 1.09 -11.12
C PHE A 193 11.01 -0.11 -11.85
N PRO A 194 11.71 0.11 -12.98
CA PRO A 194 12.38 -0.97 -13.68
C PRO A 194 13.65 -1.41 -12.95
N LEU A 195 14.15 -2.61 -13.26
CA LEU A 195 15.44 -3.08 -12.76
C LEU A 195 16.56 -2.10 -13.12
N ARG A 196 17.40 -1.78 -12.12
CA ARG A 196 18.61 -0.96 -12.29
C ARG A 196 19.85 -1.84 -12.07
N LYS A 197 20.80 -1.78 -13.01
CA LYS A 197 22.07 -2.51 -12.94
C LYS A 197 23.19 -1.59 -12.43
N GLY A 198 24.26 -2.18 -11.90
CA GLY A 198 25.42 -1.45 -11.38
C GLY A 198 25.22 -0.81 -10.00
N GLY A 199 24.13 -1.14 -9.31
CA GLY A 199 23.93 -0.75 -7.91
C GLY A 199 24.74 -1.61 -6.94
N ARG A 200 24.96 -1.09 -5.74
CA ARG A 200 25.52 -1.83 -4.60
C ARG A 200 24.48 -1.85 -3.49
N VAL A 201 24.18 -3.03 -2.97
CA VAL A 201 23.29 -3.23 -1.83
C VAL A 201 24.13 -3.68 -0.65
N SER A 202 23.98 -3.01 0.49
CA SER A 202 24.48 -3.47 1.78
C SER A 202 23.31 -4.10 2.54
N LEU A 203 23.48 -5.34 3.00
CA LEU A 203 22.48 -6.01 3.83
C LEU A 203 22.81 -5.76 5.30
N TYR A 204 21.77 -5.51 6.08
CA TYR A 204 21.87 -5.21 7.49
C TYR A 204 21.09 -6.24 8.30
N GLN A 205 21.77 -6.85 9.27
CA GLN A 205 21.16 -7.65 10.33
C GLN A 205 21.05 -6.76 11.56
N ASP A 206 19.83 -6.56 12.05
CA ASP A 206 19.52 -5.67 13.18
C ASP A 206 20.00 -4.21 12.98
N ALA A 207 19.92 -3.40 14.04
CA ALA A 207 20.40 -2.03 14.01
C ALA A 207 21.94 -1.95 14.09
N HIS A 208 22.54 -2.89 14.83
CA HIS A 208 23.98 -2.94 15.05
C HIS A 208 24.46 -4.40 15.14
N VAL A 209 25.67 -4.66 14.66
CA VAL A 209 26.35 -5.95 14.83
C VAL A 209 27.69 -5.72 15.53
N PRO A 210 27.91 -6.32 16.71
CA PRO A 210 29.19 -6.23 17.42
C PRO A 210 30.36 -6.81 16.62
N ASP A 211 31.58 -6.30 16.85
CA ASP A 211 32.78 -6.75 16.12
C ASP A 211 33.20 -8.19 16.40
N ASP A 212 32.82 -8.75 17.55
CA ASP A 212 33.06 -10.13 17.93
C ASP A 212 32.04 -11.11 17.33
N PHE A 213 30.92 -10.61 16.80
CA PHE A 213 29.95 -11.41 16.06
C PHE A 213 30.43 -11.66 14.61
N ARG A 214 31.32 -12.64 14.45
CA ARG A 214 31.92 -13.03 13.16
C ARG A 214 31.71 -14.51 12.85
N PRO A 215 30.53 -14.92 12.36
CA PRO A 215 30.38 -16.27 11.84
C PRO A 215 31.30 -16.46 10.62
N ASN A 216 32.04 -17.58 10.58
CA ASN A 216 32.89 -17.89 9.44
C ASN A 216 32.06 -18.41 8.26
N ILE A 217 31.54 -17.49 7.47
CA ILE A 217 30.74 -17.79 6.28
C ILE A 217 31.60 -17.50 5.05
N GLU A 218 32.09 -18.54 4.40
CA GLU A 218 32.85 -18.42 3.16
C GLU A 218 31.93 -18.07 1.98
N ILE A 219 32.34 -17.09 1.20
CA ILE A 219 31.66 -16.64 -0.02
C ILE A 219 32.61 -16.77 -1.23
N GLU A 220 32.04 -16.65 -2.43
CA GLU A 220 32.79 -16.79 -3.68
C GLU A 220 34.09 -15.96 -3.70
N GLY A 221 35.15 -16.60 -4.19
CA GLY A 221 36.51 -16.06 -4.24
C GLY A 221 37.30 -16.23 -2.94
N GLY A 222 36.91 -17.15 -2.06
CA GLY A 222 37.62 -17.46 -0.81
C GLY A 222 37.58 -16.31 0.20
N ARG A 223 36.57 -15.44 0.11
CA ARG A 223 36.37 -14.33 1.04
C ARG A 223 35.46 -14.77 2.18
N THR A 224 35.54 -14.10 3.31
CA THR A 224 34.59 -14.27 4.42
C THR A 224 33.54 -13.16 4.35
N TYR A 225 32.28 -13.51 4.58
CA TYR A 225 31.20 -12.53 4.68
C TYR A 225 31.41 -11.59 5.86
N GLU A 226 31.34 -10.27 5.59
CA GLU A 226 31.46 -9.23 6.60
C GLU A 226 30.08 -8.62 6.89
N GLN A 227 29.76 -8.50 8.17
CA GLN A 227 28.51 -7.90 8.63
C GLN A 227 28.57 -6.37 8.56
N ASN A 228 27.51 -5.74 8.08
CA ASN A 228 27.38 -4.28 8.08
C ASN A 228 26.61 -3.80 9.32
N LYS A 229 26.75 -2.52 9.68
CA LYS A 229 26.17 -1.93 10.90
C LYS A 229 25.18 -0.82 10.54
N CYS A 230 23.90 -1.14 10.55
CA CYS A 230 22.83 -0.30 9.97
C CYS A 230 22.82 1.14 10.50
N TRP A 231 22.66 1.29 11.82
CA TRP A 231 22.55 2.61 12.43
C TRP A 231 23.87 3.38 12.45
N GLU A 232 25.00 2.67 12.45
CA GLU A 232 26.32 3.29 12.29
C GLU A 232 26.49 3.88 10.89
N ASP A 233 26.19 3.11 9.85
CA ASP A 233 26.24 3.58 8.46
C ASP A 233 25.25 4.72 8.19
N ILE A 234 24.01 4.63 8.72
CA ILE A 234 23.01 5.71 8.62
C ILE A 234 23.53 6.98 9.31
N CYS A 235 24.08 6.86 10.52
CA CYS A 235 24.57 8.00 11.28
C CYS A 235 25.71 8.73 10.54
N HIS A 236 26.72 7.99 10.08
CA HIS A 236 27.83 8.56 9.31
C HIS A 236 27.35 9.16 7.98
N ALA A 237 26.44 8.51 7.27
CA ALA A 237 25.91 9.03 6.01
C ALA A 237 25.13 10.35 6.20
N ILE A 238 24.42 10.51 7.32
CA ILE A 238 23.74 11.77 7.69
C ILE A 238 24.75 12.85 8.05
N VAL A 239 25.73 12.52 8.90
CA VAL A 239 26.75 13.47 9.38
C VAL A 239 27.60 13.99 8.20
N GLU A 240 27.94 13.12 7.26
CA GLU A 240 28.75 13.45 6.08
C GLU A 240 27.95 14.06 4.92
N ALA A 241 26.62 14.20 5.02
CA ALA A 241 25.80 14.74 3.94
C ALA A 241 26.08 16.24 3.71
N HIS A 242 26.08 16.68 2.44
CA HIS A 242 26.41 18.06 2.08
C HIS A 242 25.23 18.81 1.43
N HIS A 243 24.22 18.11 0.93
CA HIS A 243 23.16 18.72 0.12
C HIS A 243 21.75 18.40 0.63
N LEU A 244 21.47 17.13 0.91
CA LEU A 244 20.14 16.68 1.28
C LEU A 244 20.15 15.52 2.28
N ILE A 245 19.16 15.56 3.17
CA ILE A 245 18.76 14.45 4.04
C ILE A 245 17.24 14.39 4.01
N TYR A 246 16.68 13.35 3.40
CA TYR A 246 15.24 13.07 3.41
C TYR A 246 14.96 11.83 4.25
N LEU A 247 14.23 12.00 5.33
CA LEU A 247 13.82 10.94 6.25
C LEU A 247 12.33 10.70 6.08
N ILE A 248 11.95 9.46 5.82
CA ILE A 248 10.56 9.01 5.75
C ILE A 248 10.41 7.90 6.81
N GLY A 249 9.46 8.04 7.71
CA GLY A 249 9.26 7.08 8.80
C GLY A 249 7.79 6.93 9.15
N TRP A 250 7.46 5.75 9.68
CA TRP A 250 6.21 5.57 10.39
C TRP A 250 6.24 6.29 11.74
N SER A 251 7.41 6.35 12.37
CA SER A 251 7.67 7.14 13.59
C SER A 251 9.14 7.59 13.64
N LEU A 252 9.42 8.66 14.37
CA LEU A 252 10.78 9.16 14.64
C LEU A 252 10.85 9.59 16.11
N TYR A 253 11.73 8.95 16.89
CA TYR A 253 12.00 9.37 18.26
C TYR A 253 13.30 10.18 18.29
N HIS A 254 13.17 11.51 18.25
CA HIS A 254 14.30 12.44 18.13
C HIS A 254 15.41 12.30 19.20
N PRO A 255 15.16 11.81 20.44
CA PRO A 255 16.20 11.62 21.44
C PRO A 255 17.12 10.41 21.24
N ILE A 256 16.81 9.47 20.34
CA ILE A 256 17.64 8.26 20.19
C ILE A 256 19.06 8.61 19.78
N ASN A 257 20.00 7.86 20.33
CA ASN A 257 21.37 7.81 19.87
C ASN A 257 21.54 6.61 18.93
N LEU A 258 21.98 6.87 17.69
CA LEU A 258 22.24 5.83 16.69
C LEU A 258 23.50 5.01 17.01
N LEU A 259 24.43 5.59 17.77
CA LEU A 259 25.76 5.05 18.05
C LEU A 259 25.92 4.76 19.54
N ARG A 260 25.54 3.56 19.97
CA ARG A 260 25.62 3.14 21.38
C ARG A 260 26.86 2.29 21.67
N GLU A 261 27.15 1.33 20.80
CA GLU A 261 28.34 0.45 20.85
C GLU A 261 29.24 0.73 19.64
N SER A 262 29.52 2.01 19.40
CA SER A 262 30.16 2.51 18.18
C SER A 262 31.58 1.98 17.98
N THR A 263 31.85 1.49 16.77
CA THR A 263 33.22 1.15 16.35
C THR A 263 33.94 2.29 15.63
N LYS A 264 33.17 3.28 15.16
CA LYS A 264 33.67 4.52 14.56
C LYS A 264 33.04 5.73 15.24
N PRO A 265 33.65 6.26 16.31
CA PRO A 265 33.09 7.39 17.06
C PRO A 265 32.98 8.64 16.18
N LEU A 266 31.94 9.44 16.43
CA LEU A 266 31.76 10.71 15.73
C LEU A 266 32.86 11.72 16.13
N PRO A 267 33.20 12.67 15.24
CA PRO A 267 34.08 13.78 15.59
C PRO A 267 33.58 14.57 16.80
N ASN A 268 34.53 15.14 17.57
CA ASN A 268 34.19 16.00 18.70
C ASN A 268 33.31 17.17 18.27
N GLY A 269 32.23 17.41 19.02
CA GLY A 269 31.28 18.50 18.76
C GLY A 269 30.04 18.09 17.95
N VAL A 270 30.02 16.89 17.35
CA VAL A 270 28.79 16.37 16.73
C VAL A 270 27.79 15.95 17.83
N PRO A 271 26.53 16.40 17.77
CA PRO A 271 25.50 15.99 18.72
C PRO A 271 25.29 14.47 18.72
N ARG A 272 24.81 13.91 19.83
CA ARG A 272 24.60 12.45 19.95
C ARG A 272 23.22 11.99 19.48
N THR A 273 22.18 12.81 19.65
CA THR A 273 20.82 12.42 19.32
C THR A 273 20.52 12.71 17.85
N ILE A 274 19.73 11.85 17.20
CA ILE A 274 19.37 12.04 15.79
C ILE A 274 18.70 13.40 15.54
N GLY A 275 17.86 13.84 16.48
CA GLY A 275 17.19 15.14 16.40
C GLY A 275 18.17 16.31 16.33
N GLU A 276 19.16 16.34 17.21
CA GLU A 276 20.15 17.43 17.25
C GLU A 276 21.15 17.34 16.09
N ILE A 277 21.49 16.14 15.62
CA ILE A 277 22.28 15.96 14.40
C ILE A 277 21.56 16.61 13.21
N LEU A 278 20.27 16.31 13.00
CA LEU A 278 19.49 16.88 11.90
C LEU A 278 19.40 18.41 11.96
N LYS A 279 19.22 18.98 13.16
CA LYS A 279 19.26 20.45 13.35
C LYS A 279 20.62 21.04 12.99
N SER A 280 21.73 20.40 13.41
CA SER A 280 23.09 20.83 13.06
C SER A 280 23.31 20.86 11.55
N LYS A 281 22.86 19.82 10.83
CA LYS A 281 23.00 19.74 9.36
C LYS A 281 22.28 20.88 8.64
N VAL A 282 21.14 21.35 9.15
CA VAL A 282 20.49 22.55 8.60
C VAL A 282 21.34 23.81 8.80
N GLN A 283 22.01 23.96 9.94
CA GLN A 283 22.92 25.09 10.18
C GLN A 283 24.15 25.06 9.26
N GLU A 284 24.56 23.87 8.81
CA GLU A 284 25.60 23.67 7.80
C GLU A 284 25.11 23.93 6.36
N GLY A 285 23.82 24.24 6.18
CA GLY A 285 23.21 24.53 4.88
C GLY A 285 22.65 23.31 4.16
N VAL A 286 22.59 22.13 4.81
CA VAL A 286 22.01 20.91 4.24
C VAL A 286 20.48 20.98 4.29
N ARG A 287 19.81 20.60 3.20
CA ARG A 287 18.35 20.51 3.18
C ARG A 287 17.88 19.27 3.93
N VAL A 288 17.19 19.48 5.05
CA VAL A 288 16.62 18.38 5.83
C VAL A 288 15.10 18.38 5.74
N ILE A 289 14.53 17.29 5.21
CA ILE A 289 13.08 17.06 5.13
C ILE A 289 12.76 15.76 5.87
N VAL A 290 11.77 15.82 6.76
CA VAL A 290 11.29 14.69 7.54
C VAL A 290 9.81 14.51 7.25
N LEU A 291 9.41 13.36 6.72
CA LEU A 291 8.03 12.98 6.44
C LEU A 291 7.63 11.84 7.38
N LEU A 292 6.78 12.14 8.37
CA LEU A 292 6.27 11.15 9.32
C LEU A 292 4.82 10.85 9.01
N TRP A 293 4.37 9.62 9.29
CA TRP A 293 2.95 9.33 9.31
C TRP A 293 2.24 10.19 10.37
N ASP A 294 1.12 10.80 10.00
CA ASP A 294 0.24 11.55 10.90
C ASP A 294 -0.70 10.57 11.60
N ASP A 295 -0.39 10.21 12.85
CA ASP A 295 -1.30 9.44 13.68
C ASP A 295 -2.44 10.35 14.13
N LYS A 296 -3.55 10.31 13.39
CA LYS A 296 -4.77 11.10 13.69
C LYS A 296 -5.40 10.77 15.04
N THR A 297 -4.97 9.69 15.72
CA THR A 297 -5.41 9.39 17.08
C THR A 297 -4.52 10.03 18.13
N SER A 298 -3.31 10.45 17.75
CA SER A 298 -2.45 11.30 18.56
C SER A 298 -2.89 12.75 18.37
N HIS A 299 -3.46 13.34 19.41
CA HIS A 299 -3.81 14.76 19.39
C HIS A 299 -3.28 15.43 20.65
N ASP A 300 -2.60 16.55 20.45
CA ASP A 300 -2.28 17.49 21.52
C ASP A 300 -3.22 18.69 21.38
N LYS A 301 -4.48 18.48 21.79
CA LYS A 301 -5.45 19.57 21.89
C LYS A 301 -5.59 19.97 23.35
N PHE A 302 -5.11 21.16 23.66
CA PHE A 302 -5.47 21.94 24.84
C PHE A 302 -5.41 21.15 26.17
N LEU A 303 -4.19 20.98 26.71
CA LEU A 303 -3.89 20.41 28.03
C LEU A 303 -4.19 18.91 28.23
N LEU A 304 -4.66 18.19 27.20
CA LEU A 304 -4.81 16.74 27.21
C LEU A 304 -3.86 16.13 26.17
N LYS A 305 -2.76 15.54 26.64
CA LYS A 305 -1.95 14.63 25.82
C LYS A 305 -2.69 13.30 25.73
N THR A 306 -3.21 12.97 24.57
CA THR A 306 -3.59 11.59 24.26
C THR A 306 -2.42 10.97 23.51
N ASP A 307 -1.70 10.05 24.15
CA ASP A 307 -0.78 9.17 23.44
C ASP A 307 -1.60 8.43 22.38
N GLY A 308 -1.17 8.51 21.11
CA GLY A 308 -1.84 7.84 20.01
C GLY A 308 -1.99 6.35 20.30
N LEU A 309 -3.07 5.74 19.81
CA LEU A 309 -3.34 4.31 19.98
C LEU A 309 -2.20 3.42 19.45
N MET A 310 -1.32 3.99 18.63
CA MET A 310 -0.26 3.29 17.93
C MET A 310 1.14 3.63 18.46
N HIS A 311 1.28 4.33 19.60
CA HIS A 311 2.58 4.62 20.24
C HIS A 311 3.64 5.22 19.27
N THR A 312 3.23 6.22 18.48
CA THR A 312 4.13 6.98 17.61
C THR A 312 4.59 8.27 18.28
N HIS A 313 5.69 8.84 17.78
CA HIS A 313 6.29 10.09 18.28
C HIS A 313 6.24 11.22 17.24
N ASP A 314 5.33 11.13 16.29
CA ASP A 314 5.21 12.03 15.13
C ASP A 314 4.93 13.48 15.55
N GLU A 315 3.96 13.70 16.43
CA GLU A 315 3.60 15.02 16.96
C GLU A 315 4.70 15.62 17.84
N GLU A 316 5.40 14.79 18.64
CA GLU A 316 6.54 15.23 19.45
C GLU A 316 7.71 15.65 18.55
N ALA A 317 8.07 14.82 17.57
CA ALA A 317 9.14 15.13 16.62
C ALA A 317 8.83 16.41 15.83
N ARG A 318 7.59 16.60 15.34
CA ARG A 318 7.19 17.84 14.66
C ARG A 318 7.41 19.06 15.55
N LYS A 319 7.01 18.99 16.83
CA LYS A 319 7.20 20.09 17.79
C LYS A 319 8.67 20.36 18.04
N PHE A 320 9.48 19.31 18.19
CA PHE A 320 10.91 19.42 18.41
C PHE A 320 11.65 20.12 17.25
N PHE A 321 11.24 19.88 16.00
CA PHE A 321 11.83 20.51 14.82
C PHE A 321 11.25 21.89 14.50
N ARG A 322 10.20 22.32 15.19
CA ARG A 322 9.58 23.63 14.94
C ARG A 322 10.62 24.74 15.10
N HIS A 323 10.68 25.64 14.12
CA HIS A 323 11.65 26.76 14.07
C HIS A 323 13.14 26.37 13.99
N SER A 324 13.46 25.10 13.73
CA SER A 324 14.86 24.65 13.58
C SER A 324 15.39 24.70 12.14
N GLY A 325 14.51 24.94 11.16
CA GLY A 325 14.80 24.86 9.72
C GLY A 325 14.76 23.44 9.15
N VAL A 326 14.64 22.41 10.00
CA VAL A 326 14.24 21.06 9.56
C VAL A 326 12.77 21.11 9.12
N HIS A 327 12.49 20.68 7.88
CA HIS A 327 11.13 20.63 7.34
C HIS A 327 10.44 19.32 7.74
N CYS A 328 9.84 19.30 8.93
CA CYS A 328 9.08 18.16 9.43
C CYS A 328 7.59 18.27 9.05
N VAL A 329 7.11 17.30 8.27
CA VAL A 329 5.74 17.22 7.73
C VAL A 329 5.07 15.94 8.23
N LEU A 330 3.85 16.07 8.74
CA LEU A 330 2.99 14.93 9.08
C LEU A 330 2.11 14.59 7.87
N ALA A 331 2.16 13.33 7.46
CA ALA A 331 1.52 12.79 6.27
C ALA A 331 0.35 11.88 6.67
N PRO A 332 -0.89 12.39 6.66
CA PRO A 332 -2.07 11.58 6.87
C PRO A 332 -2.30 10.64 5.69
N ARG A 333 -2.73 9.42 6.00
CA ARG A 333 -3.24 8.51 4.98
C ARG A 333 -4.68 8.88 4.63
N TYR A 334 -4.96 8.97 3.33
CA TYR A 334 -6.31 9.17 2.80
C TYR A 334 -6.69 7.99 1.91
N ALA A 335 -7.96 7.57 1.99
CA ALA A 335 -8.55 6.75 0.94
C ALA A 335 -8.62 7.52 -0.37
N SER A 336 -8.78 6.79 -1.46
CA SER A 336 -9.27 7.38 -2.69
C SER A 336 -10.62 8.05 -2.45
N ASN A 337 -10.79 9.27 -2.97
CA ASN A 337 -12.06 10.01 -2.92
C ASN A 337 -13.21 9.29 -3.64
N LYS A 338 -12.90 8.24 -4.41
CA LYS A 338 -13.87 7.38 -5.10
C LYS A 338 -14.44 6.26 -4.22
N MET A 339 -13.98 6.11 -2.97
CA MET A 339 -14.50 5.09 -2.06
C MET A 339 -15.68 5.64 -1.24
N SER A 340 -16.56 4.76 -0.75
CA SER A 340 -17.65 5.16 0.15
C SER A 340 -17.11 5.83 1.44
N ILE A 341 -17.90 6.73 2.03
CA ILE A 341 -17.51 7.51 3.22
C ILE A 341 -17.02 6.61 4.36
N PHE A 342 -17.72 5.49 4.60
CA PHE A 342 -17.31 4.51 5.61
C PHE A 342 -15.91 3.94 5.32
N LYS A 343 -15.63 3.53 4.07
CA LYS A 343 -14.31 3.05 3.66
C LYS A 343 -13.24 4.15 3.77
N GLN A 344 -13.59 5.40 3.46
CA GLN A 344 -12.67 6.52 3.63
C GLN A 344 -12.27 6.74 5.09
N GLN A 345 -13.24 6.65 6.00
CA GLN A 345 -12.99 6.74 7.45
C GLN A 345 -12.08 5.60 7.92
N VAL A 346 -12.36 4.36 7.51
CA VAL A 346 -11.53 3.19 7.84
C VAL A 346 -10.09 3.36 7.34
N VAL A 347 -9.89 3.78 6.08
CA VAL A 347 -8.53 4.00 5.55
C VAL A 347 -7.83 5.13 6.27
N GLY A 348 -8.55 6.22 6.56
CA GLY A 348 -8.03 7.39 7.22
C GLY A 348 -7.63 7.16 8.68
N THR A 349 -8.09 6.08 9.32
CA THR A 349 -7.79 5.74 10.72
C THR A 349 -6.93 4.49 10.89
N LEU A 350 -7.05 3.48 10.02
CA LEU A 350 -6.36 2.19 10.20
C LEU A 350 -5.13 1.99 9.31
N PHE A 351 -5.01 2.73 8.20
CA PHE A 351 -3.87 2.59 7.29
C PHE A 351 -2.85 3.70 7.54
N THR A 352 -1.57 3.34 7.39
CA THR A 352 -0.45 4.22 7.75
C THR A 352 0.47 4.45 6.57
N HIS A 353 1.27 5.52 6.64
CA HIS A 353 2.49 5.59 5.84
C HIS A 353 3.57 4.77 6.57
N HIS A 354 3.83 3.54 6.09
CA HIS A 354 4.70 2.60 6.80
C HIS A 354 6.13 2.51 6.25
N GLN A 355 6.45 3.34 5.25
CA GLN A 355 7.78 3.41 4.65
C GLN A 355 8.82 3.84 5.71
N LYS A 356 9.95 3.13 5.79
CA LYS A 356 11.14 3.57 6.53
C LYS A 356 12.26 3.78 5.52
N CYS A 357 12.62 5.04 5.29
CA CYS A 357 13.61 5.41 4.30
C CYS A 357 14.46 6.59 4.76
N VAL A 358 15.77 6.50 4.52
CA VAL A 358 16.69 7.63 4.66
C VAL A 358 17.39 7.82 3.33
N ILE A 359 17.22 8.97 2.69
CA ILE A 359 17.85 9.32 1.41
C ILE A 359 18.82 10.48 1.67
N VAL A 360 20.10 10.26 1.37
CA VAL A 360 21.16 11.25 1.61
C VAL A 360 22.14 11.29 0.45
N ASP A 361 22.86 12.40 0.31
CA ASP A 361 24.02 12.43 -0.58
C ASP A 361 25.29 11.94 0.14
N THR A 362 25.98 10.96 -0.45
CA THR A 362 27.25 10.42 0.06
C THR A 362 28.39 10.64 -0.92
N GLN A 363 29.62 10.47 -0.45
CA GLN A 363 30.82 10.59 -1.28
C GLN A 363 30.80 9.59 -2.46
N ALA A 364 31.04 10.10 -3.67
CA ALA A 364 31.26 9.30 -4.88
C ALA A 364 32.72 9.41 -5.32
N THR A 365 33.02 9.07 -6.57
CA THR A 365 34.39 9.17 -7.10
C THR A 365 34.82 10.63 -7.28
N GLY A 366 36.05 10.94 -6.88
CA GLY A 366 36.61 12.29 -6.97
C GLY A 366 35.85 13.29 -6.09
N ASN A 367 35.48 14.44 -6.65
CA ASN A 367 34.72 15.48 -5.95
C ASN A 367 33.19 15.36 -6.13
N ASN A 368 32.71 14.26 -6.70
CA ASN A 368 31.29 14.05 -6.94
C ASN A 368 30.60 13.45 -5.71
N ARG A 369 29.29 13.66 -5.62
CA ARG A 369 28.41 13.01 -4.64
C ARG A 369 27.35 12.18 -5.34
N LYS A 370 26.90 11.13 -4.69
CA LYS A 370 25.86 10.21 -5.18
C LYS A 370 24.70 10.16 -4.20
N ILE A 371 23.53 9.77 -4.69
CA ILE A 371 22.39 9.48 -3.82
C ILE A 371 22.56 8.08 -3.23
N THR A 372 22.42 7.98 -1.91
CA THR A 372 22.35 6.72 -1.16
C THR A 372 21.02 6.66 -0.44
N ALA A 373 20.35 5.51 -0.52
CA ALA A 373 19.08 5.27 0.15
C ALA A 373 19.20 4.07 1.08
N PHE A 374 18.75 4.22 2.32
CA PHE A 374 18.50 3.15 3.26
C PHE A 374 17.01 2.83 3.24
N LEU A 375 16.68 1.56 3.09
CA LEU A 375 15.30 1.04 2.98
C LEU A 375 15.21 -0.23 3.81
N GLY A 376 14.17 -0.38 4.62
CA GLY A 376 14.02 -1.59 5.44
C GLY A 376 12.88 -1.52 6.45
N GLY A 377 12.99 -2.34 7.49
CA GLY A 377 11.99 -2.46 8.57
C GLY A 377 12.25 -1.58 9.80
N LEU A 378 13.41 -0.93 9.90
CA LEU A 378 13.83 -0.17 11.08
C LEU A 378 13.46 1.31 10.94
N ASP A 379 12.48 1.78 11.73
CA ASP A 379 12.30 3.21 11.97
C ASP A 379 13.45 3.75 12.83
N LEU A 380 13.78 5.04 12.67
CA LEU A 380 14.69 5.73 13.58
C LEU A 380 13.91 6.13 14.85
N CYS A 381 13.55 5.14 15.65
CA CYS A 381 12.65 5.28 16.80
C CYS A 381 13.13 4.44 17.99
N ASP A 382 12.54 4.68 19.17
CA ASP A 382 12.76 3.90 20.39
C ASP A 382 12.48 2.40 20.18
N GLY A 383 13.22 1.55 20.88
CA GLY A 383 13.06 0.09 20.84
C GLY A 383 13.56 -0.60 19.58
N ARG A 384 14.15 0.13 18.61
CA ARG A 384 14.68 -0.45 17.36
C ARG A 384 16.17 -0.75 17.42
N TYR A 385 16.91 -0.14 18.35
CA TYR A 385 18.30 -0.50 18.55
C TYR A 385 18.37 -1.88 19.18
N ASP A 386 19.00 -2.82 18.50
CA ASP A 386 19.39 -4.11 19.06
C ASP A 386 20.55 -4.70 18.26
N THR A 387 21.04 -5.82 18.78
CA THR A 387 22.13 -6.64 18.25
C THR A 387 21.67 -8.09 18.13
N PRO A 388 22.38 -8.95 17.39
CA PRO A 388 22.03 -10.37 17.28
C PRO A 388 21.96 -11.15 18.62
N GLU A 389 22.50 -10.61 19.72
CA GLU A 389 22.37 -11.20 21.07
C GLU A 389 20.94 -11.07 21.64
N HIS A 390 20.14 -10.10 21.19
CA HIS A 390 18.78 -9.80 21.67
C HIS A 390 18.67 -9.86 23.21
N ARG A 391 19.44 -8.99 23.85
CA ARG A 391 19.66 -8.99 25.31
C ARG A 391 18.36 -8.64 26.05
N LEU A 392 17.83 -9.57 26.85
CA LEU A 392 16.61 -9.33 27.64
C LEU A 392 16.84 -8.48 28.91
N PHE A 393 17.89 -8.79 29.68
CA PHE A 393 18.14 -8.17 30.99
C PHE A 393 19.53 -7.56 31.14
N LYS A 394 20.43 -7.86 30.19
CA LYS A 394 21.79 -7.34 30.15
C LYS A 394 21.75 -5.93 29.55
N ASP A 395 22.58 -5.04 30.07
CA ASP A 395 22.77 -3.66 29.57
C ASP A 395 21.54 -2.72 29.65
N LEU A 396 20.53 -3.06 30.46
CA LEU A 396 19.36 -2.20 30.71
C LEU A 396 19.72 -0.83 31.29
N THR A 397 20.81 -0.74 32.06
CA THR A 397 21.29 0.50 32.68
C THR A 397 22.42 1.18 31.90
N THR A 398 22.81 0.62 30.74
CA THR A 398 23.89 1.11 29.88
C THR A 398 23.40 1.36 28.45
N VAL A 399 23.44 0.35 27.57
CA VAL A 399 23.13 0.46 26.13
C VAL A 399 21.64 0.74 25.88
N PHE A 400 20.78 0.15 26.71
CA PHE A 400 19.32 0.32 26.61
C PHE A 400 18.78 1.31 27.65
N LYS A 401 19.68 2.03 28.33
CA LYS A 401 19.29 3.09 29.25
C LYS A 401 18.51 4.15 28.47
N ASP A 402 17.35 4.52 28.99
CA ASP A 402 16.42 5.49 28.39
C ASP A 402 15.81 5.02 27.04
N ASP A 403 15.92 3.73 26.72
CA ASP A 403 15.33 3.10 25.53
C ASP A 403 14.86 1.65 25.81
N PHE A 404 14.18 1.47 26.96
CA PHE A 404 13.52 0.22 27.28
C PHE A 404 12.16 0.15 26.58
N HIS A 405 11.99 -0.81 25.66
CA HIS A 405 10.76 -0.97 24.89
C HIS A 405 10.12 -2.33 25.14
N ASN A 406 8.98 -2.34 25.83
CA ASN A 406 8.15 -3.53 26.01
C ASN A 406 6.67 -3.15 26.00
N PRO A 407 6.01 -3.17 24.84
CA PRO A 407 4.58 -2.84 24.74
C PRO A 407 3.67 -4.01 25.15
N THR A 408 4.23 -5.16 25.53
CA THR A 408 3.45 -6.39 25.81
C THR A 408 2.84 -6.37 27.20
N PHE A 409 3.55 -5.82 28.19
CA PHE A 409 3.07 -5.75 29.56
C PHE A 409 2.60 -4.34 29.88
N PRO A 410 1.46 -4.18 30.60
CA PRO A 410 1.06 -2.89 31.10
C PRO A 410 2.14 -2.37 32.06
N VAL A 411 2.52 -1.10 31.92
CA VAL A 411 3.39 -0.44 32.89
C VAL A 411 2.63 -0.35 34.21
N ILE A 412 3.02 -1.15 35.20
CA ILE A 412 2.52 -0.99 36.57
C ILE A 412 3.27 0.21 37.14
N LEU A 413 2.61 1.38 37.14
CA LEU A 413 3.11 2.61 37.75
C LEU A 413 3.16 2.52 39.27
#